data_AF-A0A3B8WEL0-F1
#
_entry.id   AF-A0A3B8WEL0-F1
#
_cell.length_a   1.000
_cell.length_b   1.000
_cell.length_c   1.000
_cell.angle_alpha   90.00
_cell.angle_beta   90.00
_cell.angle_gamma   90.00
#
_symmetry.space_group_name_H-M   'P 1'
#
loop_
_entity.id
_entity.type
_entity.pdbx_description
1 polymer ?
#
loop_
_entity_poly.entity_id
_entity_poly.type
_entity_poly.pdbx_seq_one_letter_code
_entity_poly.pdbx_strand_id
1 'polypeptide(L)'
;MTDEKTRLGELREEIDALDQQIMELISARAKCAQEVAHVKMAANPGEDVFFYRPEREAQVLRRIKEKNPGPLPAEEMARLFREIMSACLALEKPMHIAFLGPVGTFTQAAALKHFGHSVVSVPLPAIDAVFREVES
;
A
#
# COMPACT_ATOMS: atom_id res chain seq x y z
N MET A 1 19.23 -37.92 -2.12
CA MET A 1 17.75 -37.84 -2.09
C MET A 1 17.21 -37.60 -0.67
N THR A 2 17.66 -38.34 0.36
CA THR A 2 17.22 -38.08 1.76
C THR A 2 17.74 -36.75 2.29
N ASP A 3 19.01 -36.42 2.01
CA ASP A 3 19.67 -35.19 2.45
C ASP A 3 19.04 -33.90 1.86
N GLU A 4 18.74 -33.93 0.56
CA GLU A 4 18.01 -32.86 -0.14
C GLU A 4 16.62 -32.63 0.44
N LYS A 5 15.86 -33.71 0.71
CA LYS A 5 14.52 -33.61 1.28
C LYS A 5 14.55 -33.03 2.70
N THR A 6 15.54 -33.40 3.51
CA THR A 6 15.75 -32.82 4.84
C THR A 6 16.09 -31.33 4.74
N ARG A 7 17.05 -30.96 3.88
CA ARG A 7 17.47 -29.58 3.70
C ARG A 7 16.35 -28.67 3.20
N LEU A 8 15.52 -29.16 2.27
CA LEU A 8 14.33 -28.44 1.81
C LEU A 8 13.29 -28.28 2.93
N GLY A 9 13.19 -29.25 3.84
CA GLY A 9 12.33 -29.15 5.03
C GLY A 9 12.78 -28.01 5.95
N GLU A 10 14.05 -27.99 6.32
CA GLU A 10 14.64 -26.95 7.19
C GLU A 10 14.44 -25.54 6.60
N LEU A 11 14.69 -25.37 5.29
CA LEU A 11 14.52 -24.08 4.63
C LEU A 11 13.06 -23.62 4.61
N ARG A 12 12.09 -24.54 4.52
CA ARG A 12 10.67 -24.19 4.57
C ARG A 12 10.25 -23.75 5.97
N GLU A 13 10.72 -24.44 7.00
CA GLU A 13 10.47 -24.03 8.39
C GLU A 13 11.07 -22.65 8.68
N GLU A 14 12.25 -22.35 8.13
CA GLU A 14 12.85 -21.01 8.22
C GLU A 14 12.00 -19.95 7.50
N ILE A 15 11.47 -20.26 6.31
CA ILE A 15 10.54 -19.38 5.58
C ILE A 15 9.27 -19.13 6.38
N ASP A 16 8.64 -20.18 6.92
CA ASP A 16 7.41 -20.06 7.71
C ASP A 16 7.62 -19.17 8.96
N ALA A 17 8.78 -19.29 9.60
CA ALA A 17 9.16 -18.46 10.74
C ALA A 17 9.40 -16.98 10.35
N LEU A 18 9.97 -16.73 9.17
CA LEU A 18 10.14 -15.38 8.63
C LEU A 18 8.78 -14.76 8.25
N ASP A 19 7.90 -15.54 7.64
CA ASP A 19 6.56 -15.10 7.24
C ASP A 19 5.74 -14.69 8.46
N GLN A 20 5.82 -15.43 9.56
CA GLN A 20 5.20 -15.06 10.84
C GLN A 20 5.71 -13.69 11.35
N GLN A 21 7.02 -13.47 11.32
CA GLN A 21 7.60 -12.18 11.73
C GLN A 21 7.16 -11.04 10.82
N ILE A 22 7.09 -11.28 9.50
CA ILE A 22 6.61 -10.29 8.54
C ILE A 22 5.16 -9.92 8.84
N MET A 23 4.27 -10.89 9.11
CA MET A 23 2.88 -10.62 9.47
C MET A 23 2.75 -9.80 10.75
N GLU A 24 3.57 -10.10 11.77
CA GLU A 24 3.60 -9.34 13.02
C GLU A 24 4.04 -7.89 12.81
N LEU A 25 5.10 -7.68 12.01
CA LEU A 25 5.62 -6.35 11.69
C LEU A 25 4.62 -5.54 10.86
N ILE A 26 3.97 -6.16 9.88
CA ILE A 26 2.91 -5.51 9.08
C ILE A 26 1.73 -5.13 9.98
N SER A 27 1.31 -6.02 10.88
CA SER A 27 0.22 -5.76 11.83
C SER A 27 0.57 -4.62 12.78
N ALA A 28 1.79 -4.58 13.30
CA ALA A 28 2.26 -3.48 14.15
C ALA A 28 2.30 -2.15 13.39
N ARG A 29 2.73 -2.17 12.13
CA ARG A 29 2.72 -1.00 11.24
C ARG A 29 1.30 -0.50 10.99
N ALA A 30 0.34 -1.39 10.74
CA ALA A 30 -1.06 -1.03 10.55
C ALA A 30 -1.67 -0.37 11.79
N LYS A 31 -1.41 -0.92 12.98
CA LYS A 31 -1.84 -0.31 14.26
C LYS A 31 -1.26 1.10 14.43
N CYS A 32 0.03 1.31 14.10
CA CYS A 32 0.65 2.63 14.15
C CYS A 32 -0.03 3.62 13.18
N ALA A 33 -0.41 3.18 11.99
CA ALA A 33 -1.16 4.01 11.04
C ALA A 33 -2.54 4.42 11.62
N GLN A 34 -3.28 3.47 12.21
CA GLN A 34 -4.56 3.75 12.87
C GLN A 34 -4.43 4.76 14.02
N GLU A 35 -3.39 4.65 14.85
CA GLU A 35 -3.13 5.63 15.92
C GLU A 35 -2.81 7.03 15.35
N VAL A 36 -2.03 7.09 14.25
CA VAL A 36 -1.79 8.36 13.55
C VAL A 36 -3.11 8.96 13.03
N ALA A 37 -4.02 8.13 12.52
CA ALA A 37 -5.34 8.57 12.08
C ALA A 37 -6.17 9.11 13.25
N HIS A 38 -6.24 8.38 14.38
CA HIS A 38 -6.92 8.82 15.59
C HIS A 38 -6.41 10.18 16.09
N VAL A 39 -5.09 10.36 16.16
CA VAL A 39 -4.49 11.63 16.57
C VAL A 39 -4.88 12.78 15.63
N LYS A 40 -4.89 12.54 14.31
CA LYS A 40 -5.28 13.58 13.34
C LYS A 40 -6.76 13.93 13.42
N MET A 41 -7.64 12.94 13.63
CA MET A 41 -9.07 13.16 13.80
C MET A 41 -9.38 13.90 15.10
N ALA A 42 -8.72 13.52 16.19
CA ALA A 42 -8.87 14.20 17.48
C ALA A 42 -8.37 15.65 17.44
N ALA A 43 -7.33 15.94 16.65
CA ALA A 43 -6.78 17.29 16.49
C ALA A 43 -7.66 18.20 15.61
N ASN A 44 -8.48 17.66 14.71
CA ASN A 44 -9.32 18.42 13.78
C ASN A 44 -10.78 17.93 13.84
N PRO A 45 -11.48 18.15 14.97
CA PRO A 45 -12.86 17.69 15.13
C PRO A 45 -13.79 18.43 14.16
N GLY A 46 -14.42 17.68 13.24
CA GLY A 46 -15.41 18.22 12.29
C GLY A 46 -14.85 18.59 10.92
N GLU A 47 -13.58 18.36 10.65
CA GLU A 47 -12.97 18.56 9.31
C GLU A 47 -12.71 17.22 8.61
N ASP A 48 -12.82 17.21 7.28
CA ASP A 48 -12.36 16.08 6.47
C ASP A 48 -10.83 16.00 6.53
N VAL A 49 -10.33 15.02 7.30
CA VAL A 49 -8.90 14.78 7.44
C VAL A 49 -8.38 14.08 6.18
N PHE A 50 -7.50 14.75 5.44
CA PHE A 50 -6.77 14.15 4.32
C PHE A 50 -5.67 13.21 4.85
N PHE A 51 -5.93 11.90 4.78
CA PHE A 51 -5.00 10.86 5.22
C PHE A 51 -3.90 10.57 4.18
N TYR A 52 -4.22 10.66 2.88
CA TYR A 52 -3.27 10.43 1.80
C TYR A 52 -2.34 11.64 1.60
N ARG A 53 -1.02 11.41 1.67
CA ARG A 53 0.01 12.43 1.44
C ARG A 53 1.12 11.89 0.52
N PRO A 54 1.07 12.19 -0.79
CA PRO A 54 2.04 11.69 -1.77
C PRO A 54 3.49 11.98 -1.42
N GLU A 55 3.80 13.15 -0.85
CA GLU A 55 5.18 13.50 -0.49
C GLU A 55 5.72 12.58 0.61
N ARG A 56 4.87 12.21 1.57
CA ARG A 56 5.26 11.29 2.65
C ARG A 56 5.52 9.90 2.10
N GLU A 57 4.67 9.43 1.19
CA GLU A 57 4.85 8.14 0.52
C GLU A 57 6.16 8.10 -0.26
N ALA A 58 6.43 9.11 -1.08
CA ALA A 58 7.66 9.23 -1.84
C ALA A 58 8.92 9.22 -0.96
N GLN A 59 8.89 9.93 0.18
CA GLN A 59 9.98 9.91 1.16
C GLN A 59 10.21 8.52 1.76
N VAL A 60 9.14 7.81 2.11
CA VAL A 60 9.24 6.45 2.66
C VAL A 60 9.81 5.50 1.60
N LEU A 61 9.27 5.50 0.38
CA LEU A 61 9.75 4.64 -0.71
C LEU A 61 11.21 4.91 -1.06
N ARG A 62 11.63 6.18 -1.09
CA ARG A 62 13.03 6.54 -1.30
C ARG A 62 13.94 5.93 -0.23
N ARG A 63 13.56 6.05 1.05
CA ARG A 63 14.32 5.46 2.17
C ARG A 63 14.37 3.93 2.09
N ILE A 64 13.27 3.28 1.67
CA ILE A 64 13.24 1.83 1.47
C ILE A 64 14.21 1.41 0.36
N LYS A 65 14.24 2.13 -0.76
CA LYS A 65 15.18 1.87 -1.85
C LYS A 65 16.63 2.05 -1.40
N GLU A 66 16.93 3.15 -0.68
CA GLU A 66 18.29 3.46 -0.20
C GLU A 66 18.80 2.47 0.84
N LYS A 67 17.92 1.92 1.68
CA LYS A 67 18.27 0.97 2.75
C LYS A 67 18.09 -0.50 2.38
N ASN A 68 17.70 -0.80 1.14
CA ASN A 68 17.42 -2.17 0.72
C ASN A 68 18.69 -3.03 0.78
N PRO A 69 18.76 -4.07 1.63
CA PRO A 69 19.93 -4.94 1.73
C PRO A 69 20.04 -5.96 0.58
N GLY A 70 19.01 -6.05 -0.28
CA GLY A 70 18.86 -7.15 -1.23
C GLY A 70 18.33 -8.42 -0.54
N PRO A 71 18.23 -9.56 -1.25
CA PRO A 71 18.62 -9.79 -2.65
C PRO A 71 17.61 -9.25 -3.67
N LEU A 72 16.43 -8.80 -3.24
CA LEU A 72 15.42 -8.23 -4.13
C LEU A 72 15.87 -6.88 -4.69
N PRO A 73 15.53 -6.55 -5.95
CA PRO A 73 15.77 -5.23 -6.51
C PRO A 73 15.05 -4.14 -5.71
N ALA A 74 15.67 -2.96 -5.61
CA ALA A 74 15.11 -1.84 -4.84
C ALA A 74 13.71 -1.40 -5.34
N GLU A 75 13.46 -1.50 -6.64
CA GLU A 75 12.13 -1.21 -7.21
C GLU A 75 11.07 -2.21 -6.75
N GLU A 76 11.40 -3.51 -6.65
CA GLU A 76 10.45 -4.50 -6.16
C GLU A 76 10.16 -4.31 -4.67
N MET A 77 11.20 -4.02 -3.88
CA MET A 77 11.00 -3.69 -2.46
C MET A 77 10.09 -2.47 -2.30
N ALA A 78 10.29 -1.43 -3.13
CA ALA A 78 9.40 -0.27 -3.13
C ALA A 78 7.95 -0.61 -3.54
N ARG A 79 7.73 -1.53 -4.48
CA ARG A 79 6.37 -1.99 -4.83
C ARG A 79 5.69 -2.68 -3.66
N LEU A 80 6.37 -3.60 -2.98
CA LEU A 80 5.83 -4.30 -1.81
C LEU A 80 5.45 -3.32 -0.70
N PHE A 81 6.34 -2.37 -0.38
CA PHE A 81 6.04 -1.35 0.63
C PHE A 81 4.91 -0.40 0.23
N ARG A 82 4.71 -0.13 -1.07
CA ARG A 82 3.55 0.61 -1.57
C ARG A 82 2.24 -0.12 -1.29
N GLU A 83 2.18 -1.42 -1.55
CA GLU A 83 0.98 -2.21 -1.24
C GLU A 83 0.69 -2.25 0.25
N ILE A 84 1.72 -2.41 1.10
CA ILE A 84 1.56 -2.33 2.56
C ILE A 84 1.04 -0.95 2.99
N MET A 85 1.54 0.14 2.38
CA MET A 85 1.04 1.49 2.63
C MET A 85 -0.42 1.66 2.22
N SER A 86 -0.76 1.20 1.01
CA SER A 86 -2.11 1.24 0.45
C SER A 86 -3.09 0.47 1.35
N ALA A 87 -2.72 -0.74 1.78
CA ALA A 87 -3.53 -1.56 2.68
C ALA A 87 -3.76 -0.89 4.04
N CYS A 88 -2.73 -0.29 4.65
CA CYS A 88 -2.90 0.45 5.90
C CYS A 88 -3.83 1.66 5.74
N LEU A 89 -3.72 2.38 4.63
CA LEU A 89 -4.54 3.55 4.37
C LEU A 89 -6.01 3.19 4.12
N ALA A 90 -6.26 2.07 3.45
CA ALA A 90 -7.60 1.53 3.24
C ALA A 90 -8.32 1.15 4.55
N LEU A 91 -7.58 0.79 5.61
CA LEU A 91 -8.14 0.57 6.95
C LEU A 91 -8.62 1.85 7.63
N GLU A 92 -8.08 3.01 7.25
CA GLU A 92 -8.44 4.32 7.82
C GLU A 92 -9.68 4.89 7.10
N LYS A 93 -9.61 5.04 5.78
CA LYS A 93 -10.72 5.46 4.91
C LYS A 93 -10.50 4.83 3.53
N PRO A 94 -11.48 4.11 2.96
CA PRO A 94 -11.35 3.59 1.59
C PRO A 94 -11.05 4.75 0.63
N MET A 95 -9.89 4.71 -0.04
CA MET A 95 -9.55 5.74 -1.02
C MET A 95 -10.34 5.50 -2.30
N HIS A 96 -11.15 6.48 -2.70
CA HIS A 96 -11.80 6.49 -3.99
C HIS A 96 -10.87 7.13 -5.01
N ILE A 97 -10.48 6.37 -6.03
CA ILE A 97 -9.62 6.84 -7.12
C ILE A 97 -10.44 6.91 -8.39
N ALA A 98 -10.83 8.12 -8.76
CA ALA A 98 -11.50 8.43 -10.01
C ALA A 98 -10.53 8.30 -11.19
N PHE A 99 -10.95 7.63 -12.26
CA PHE A 99 -10.17 7.56 -13.50
C PHE A 99 -11.06 7.66 -14.74
N LEU A 100 -10.49 8.19 -15.82
CA LEU A 100 -11.19 8.34 -17.08
C LEU A 100 -11.29 7.00 -17.83
N GLY A 101 -12.50 6.61 -18.18
CA GLY A 101 -12.80 5.45 -19.03
C GLY A 101 -13.32 4.22 -18.26
N PRO A 102 -13.70 3.15 -18.99
CA PRO A 102 -14.22 1.94 -18.38
C PRO A 102 -13.14 1.12 -17.66
N VAL A 103 -13.59 0.19 -16.81
CA VAL A 103 -12.75 -0.83 -16.18
C VAL A 103 -12.00 -1.65 -17.25
N GLY A 104 -10.75 -2.01 -16.97
CA GLY A 104 -9.87 -2.77 -17.85
C GLY A 104 -9.01 -1.92 -18.78
N THR A 105 -9.02 -0.59 -18.62
CA THR A 105 -8.25 0.34 -19.46
C THR A 105 -6.89 0.71 -18.85
N PHE A 106 -6.02 1.32 -19.67
CA PHE A 106 -4.70 1.79 -19.23
C PHE A 106 -4.75 2.81 -18.09
N THR A 107 -5.81 3.62 -18.04
CA THR A 107 -6.02 4.61 -16.97
C THR A 107 -6.35 3.93 -15.64
N GLN A 108 -7.12 2.83 -15.64
CA GLN A 108 -7.30 2.01 -14.45
C GLN A 108 -5.99 1.35 -14.02
N ALA A 109 -5.23 0.78 -14.97
CA ALA A 109 -3.94 0.15 -14.65
C ALA A 109 -2.93 1.15 -14.08
N ALA A 110 -2.93 2.39 -14.58
CA ALA A 110 -2.12 3.47 -14.05
C ALA A 110 -2.53 3.87 -12.63
N ALA A 111 -3.85 3.95 -12.36
CA ALA A 111 -4.38 4.21 -11.02
C ALA A 111 -3.95 3.12 -10.03
N LEU A 112 -4.15 1.84 -10.36
CA LEU A 112 -3.75 0.72 -9.50
C LEU A 112 -2.23 0.69 -9.27
N LYS A 113 -1.43 0.95 -10.31
CA LYS A 113 0.03 1.01 -10.19
C LYS A 113 0.50 2.12 -9.24
N HIS A 114 -0.20 3.24 -9.23
CA HIS A 114 0.18 4.43 -8.46
C HIS A 114 -0.33 4.37 -7.01
N PHE A 115 -1.57 3.95 -6.80
CA PHE A 115 -2.23 3.99 -5.48
C PHE A 115 -2.30 2.62 -4.77
N GLY A 116 -1.89 1.55 -5.45
CA GLY A 116 -1.99 0.17 -4.96
C GLY A 116 -3.36 -0.46 -5.23
N HIS A 117 -3.50 -1.74 -4.91
CA HIS A 117 -4.70 -2.51 -5.25
C HIS A 117 -5.84 -2.40 -4.23
N SER A 118 -5.58 -1.80 -3.07
CA SER A 118 -6.57 -1.66 -1.99
C SER A 118 -7.53 -0.47 -2.20
N VAL A 119 -7.41 0.26 -3.31
CA VAL A 119 -8.25 1.44 -3.61
C VAL A 119 -9.56 1.05 -4.29
N VAL A 120 -10.61 1.83 -4.03
CA VAL A 120 -11.87 1.73 -4.77
C VAL A 120 -11.72 2.53 -6.05
N SER A 121 -11.58 1.83 -7.19
CA SER A 121 -11.45 2.48 -8.49
C SER A 121 -12.83 2.91 -9.00
N VAL A 122 -13.02 4.20 -9.25
CA VAL A 122 -14.28 4.78 -9.74
C VAL A 122 -14.14 5.12 -11.22
N PRO A 123 -14.69 4.30 -12.14
CA PRO A 123 -14.63 4.57 -13.58
C PRO A 123 -15.58 5.71 -13.94
N LEU A 124 -15.08 6.72 -14.64
CA LEU A 124 -15.88 7.86 -15.07
C LEU A 124 -15.84 8.04 -16.58
N PRO A 125 -16.99 8.29 -17.23
CA PRO A 125 -17.08 8.29 -18.69
C PRO A 125 -16.51 9.55 -19.34
N ALA A 126 -16.29 10.62 -18.57
CA ALA A 126 -15.88 11.91 -19.09
C ALA A 126 -14.94 12.64 -18.12
N ILE A 127 -14.08 13.50 -18.68
CA ILE A 127 -13.03 14.21 -17.94
C ILE A 127 -13.62 15.16 -16.90
N ASP A 128 -14.69 15.87 -17.24
CA ASP A 128 -15.41 16.79 -16.35
C ASP A 128 -16.07 16.06 -15.16
N ALA A 129 -16.47 14.81 -15.34
CA ALA A 129 -16.95 13.97 -14.25
C ALA A 129 -15.80 13.61 -13.29
N VAL A 130 -14.59 13.35 -13.81
CA VAL A 130 -13.39 13.09 -12.97
C VAL A 130 -13.07 14.31 -12.10
N PHE A 131 -13.08 15.52 -12.66
CA PHE A 131 -12.81 16.72 -11.87
C PHE A 131 -13.86 16.94 -10.78
N ARG A 132 -15.15 16.83 -11.12
CA ARG A 132 -16.24 16.96 -10.13
C ARG A 132 -16.13 15.96 -8.98
N GLU A 133 -15.77 14.71 -9.27
CA GLU A 133 -15.62 13.66 -8.27
C GLU A 133 -14.44 13.93 -7.32
N VAL A 134 -13.35 14.55 -7.80
CA VAL A 134 -12.15 14.81 -7.00
C VAL A 134 -12.20 16.15 -6.25
N GLU A 135 -13.03 17.09 -6.72
CA GLU A 135 -13.24 18.40 -6.10
C GLU A 135 -14.33 18.44 -5.01
N SER A 136 -15.14 17.37 -4.89
CA SER A 136 -16.24 17.24 -3.91
C SER A 136 -15.79 16.65 -2.57
#